data_AF-A0AB39NZX1-F1
#
_entry.id   AF-A0AB39NZX1-F1
#
_cell.length_a   1.000
_cell.length_b   1.000
_cell.length_c   1.000
_cell.angle_alpha   90.00
_cell.angle_beta   90.00
_cell.angle_gamma   90.00
#
_symmetry.space_group_name_H-M   'P 1'
#
loop_
_entity.id
_entity.type
_entity.pdbx_description
1 polymer ?
#
loop_
_entity_poly.entity_id
_entity_poly.type
_entity_poly.pdbx_seq_one_letter_code
_entity_poly.pdbx_strand_id
1 'polypeptide(L)'
;MSSSLAPGGWSVRERGMWEAFRRGEWFEDEGGVRASAVRRLLLAPPLVEPGHLARLRLRGVRVIGRLDLAEAVVAGTLRLHGCRFTEAPCLDGASFGGLEMRGCTLPGLSAVGVSIGGTCEIALCRVDGPRQPPAPALCRGAASPAYP
;
A
#
# COMPACT_ATOMS: atom_id res chain seq x y z
N MET A 1 -3.21 -3.19 -21.10
CA MET A 1 -2.38 -2.17 -21.78
C MET A 1 -1.77 -1.26 -20.72
N SER A 2 -0.58 -1.60 -20.23
CA SER A 2 0.12 -0.81 -19.21
C SER A 2 0.64 0.48 -19.84
N SER A 3 0.07 1.61 -19.46
CA SER A 3 0.40 2.92 -20.02
C SER A 3 1.71 3.45 -19.43
N SER A 4 2.54 4.08 -20.25
CA SER A 4 3.77 4.80 -19.86
C SER A 4 3.50 6.20 -19.32
N LEU A 5 2.24 6.56 -19.11
CA LEU A 5 1.81 7.83 -18.56
C LEU A 5 1.12 7.60 -17.22
N ALA A 6 1.41 8.47 -16.26
CA ALA A 6 0.70 8.48 -15.00
C ALA A 6 -0.81 8.68 -15.25
N PRO A 7 -1.69 8.07 -14.43
CA PRO A 7 -3.12 8.24 -14.61
C PRO A 7 -3.57 9.71 -14.53
N GLY A 8 -4.57 10.06 -15.34
CA GLY A 8 -5.19 11.38 -15.29
C GLY A 8 -5.73 11.70 -13.89
N GLY A 9 -5.65 12.98 -13.51
CA GLY A 9 -6.14 13.48 -12.21
C GLY A 9 -5.20 13.27 -11.04
N TRP A 10 -3.98 12.76 -11.26
CA TRP A 10 -2.95 12.63 -10.22
C TRP A 10 -2.32 13.98 -9.90
N SER A 11 -1.94 14.20 -8.64
CA SER A 11 -1.20 15.38 -8.23
C SER A 11 0.26 15.32 -8.72
N VAL A 12 0.99 16.44 -8.67
CA VAL A 12 2.44 16.45 -8.98
C VAL A 12 3.19 15.40 -8.13
N ARG A 13 2.83 15.28 -6.86
CA ARG A 13 3.42 14.32 -5.92
C ARG A 13 3.14 12.88 -6.32
N GLU A 14 1.89 12.58 -6.68
CA GLU A 14 1.52 11.24 -7.10
C GLU A 14 2.18 10.84 -8.41
N ARG A 15 2.39 11.80 -9.33
CA ARG A 15 3.20 11.58 -10.53
C ARG A 15 4.67 11.31 -10.18
N GLY A 16 5.25 12.06 -9.24
CA GLY A 16 6.60 11.79 -8.74
C GLY A 16 6.72 10.40 -8.12
N MET A 17 5.73 10.00 -7.31
CA MET A 17 5.64 8.65 -6.74
C MET A 17 5.54 7.58 -7.84
N TRP A 18 4.76 7.84 -8.89
CA TRP A 18 4.63 6.94 -10.05
C TRP A 18 5.96 6.76 -10.78
N GLU A 19 6.72 7.83 -11.00
CA GLU A 19 8.04 7.77 -11.64
C GLU A 19 9.07 7.03 -10.77
N ALA A 20 9.15 7.35 -9.48
CA ALA A 20 10.04 6.68 -8.54
C ALA A 20 9.74 5.17 -8.46
N PHE A 21 8.46 4.79 -8.47
CA PHE A 21 8.05 3.38 -8.49
C PHE A 21 8.62 2.63 -9.70
N ARG A 22 8.60 3.24 -10.88
CA ARG A 22 9.12 2.63 -12.13
C ARG A 22 10.62 2.41 -12.11
N ARG A 23 11.35 3.22 -11.35
CA ARG A 23 12.80 3.13 -11.14
C ARG A 23 13.18 2.31 -9.91
N GLY A 24 12.21 2.00 -9.05
CA GLY A 24 12.47 1.36 -7.76
C GLY A 24 13.23 2.25 -6.77
N GLU A 25 13.13 3.57 -6.98
CA GLU A 25 13.76 4.59 -6.16
C GLU A 25 12.87 4.98 -4.99
N TRP A 26 13.45 5.68 -4.02
CA TRP A 26 12.67 6.29 -2.94
C TRP A 26 11.93 7.51 -3.45
N PHE A 27 10.63 7.55 -3.20
CA PHE A 27 9.86 8.78 -3.26
C PHE A 27 9.85 9.44 -1.88
N GLU A 28 10.47 10.61 -1.78
CA GLU A 28 10.56 11.41 -0.55
C GLU A 28 9.89 12.78 -0.76
N ASP A 29 8.82 13.04 0.00
CA ASP A 29 8.04 14.27 -0.06
C ASP A 29 7.31 14.42 1.28
N GLU A 30 7.43 15.57 1.96
CA GLU A 30 6.74 15.83 3.24
C GLU A 30 5.22 16.05 3.08
N GLY A 31 4.76 16.12 1.83
CA GLY A 31 3.38 16.36 1.46
C GLY A 31 2.54 15.09 1.33
N GLY A 32 1.32 15.31 0.85
CA GLY A 32 0.26 14.32 0.79
C GLY A 32 0.19 13.56 -0.53
N VAL A 33 0.15 12.24 -0.47
CA VAL A 33 -0.31 11.37 -1.58
C VAL A 33 -1.59 10.65 -1.16
N ARG A 34 -2.53 10.47 -2.09
CA ARG A 34 -3.77 9.74 -1.79
C ARG A 34 -3.47 8.25 -1.61
N ALA A 35 -4.07 7.65 -0.60
CA ALA A 35 -4.03 6.22 -0.36
C ALA A 35 -4.58 5.42 -1.55
N SER A 36 -5.57 5.97 -2.28
CA SER A 36 -6.09 5.38 -3.51
C SER A 36 -5.06 5.36 -4.65
N ALA A 37 -4.18 6.36 -4.73
CA ALA A 37 -3.08 6.37 -5.70
C ALA A 37 -2.02 5.32 -5.34
N VAL A 38 -1.66 5.20 -4.06
CA VAL A 38 -0.76 4.15 -3.55
C VAL A 38 -1.33 2.77 -3.85
N ARG A 39 -2.60 2.52 -3.51
CA ARG A 39 -3.31 1.28 -3.81
C ARG A 39 -3.28 0.97 -5.30
N ARG A 40 -3.54 1.96 -6.15
CA ARG A 40 -3.55 1.79 -7.62
C ARG A 40 -2.17 1.40 -8.14
N LEU A 41 -1.07 1.97 -7.63
CA LEU A 41 0.29 1.54 -8.03
C LEU A 41 0.56 0.09 -7.67
N LEU A 42 0.12 -0.35 -6.48
CA LEU A 42 0.38 -1.69 -5.99
C LEU A 42 -0.44 -2.77 -6.74
N LEU A 43 -1.69 -2.46 -7.08
CA LEU A 43 -2.59 -3.40 -7.76
C LEU A 43 -2.46 -3.39 -9.29
N ALA A 44 -2.06 -2.26 -9.87
CA ALA A 44 -1.87 -2.09 -11.31
C ALA A 44 -0.52 -1.39 -11.57
N PRO A 45 0.60 -2.09 -11.34
CA PRO A 45 1.92 -1.49 -11.48
C PRO A 45 2.16 -0.99 -12.91
N PRO A 46 2.71 0.22 -13.09
CA PRO A 46 3.09 0.72 -14.41
C PRO A 46 4.25 -0.08 -15.01
N LEU A 47 4.50 0.12 -16.31
CA LEU A 47 5.64 -0.48 -16.99
C LEU A 47 6.94 -0.03 -16.33
N VAL A 48 7.75 -0.99 -15.87
CA VAL A 48 9.05 -0.71 -15.25
C VAL A 48 9.97 -0.04 -16.26
N GLU A 49 10.79 0.89 -15.80
CA GLU A 49 11.83 1.46 -16.67
C GLU A 49 12.87 0.37 -16.99
N PRO A 50 13.34 0.23 -18.25
CA PRO A 50 14.34 -0.77 -18.60
C PRO A 50 15.55 -0.71 -17.66
N GLY A 51 16.00 -1.87 -17.18
CA GLY A 51 17.11 -1.97 -16.23
C GLY A 51 16.75 -1.73 -14.75
N HIS A 52 15.49 -1.42 -14.44
CA HIS A 52 15.03 -1.18 -13.07
C HIS A 52 14.11 -2.29 -12.56
N LEU A 53 13.86 -2.28 -11.25
CA LEU A 53 12.87 -3.14 -10.60
C LEU A 53 11.74 -2.27 -10.05
N ALA A 54 10.49 -2.59 -10.39
CA ALA A 54 9.34 -1.90 -9.81
C ALA A 54 9.29 -2.15 -8.29
N ARG A 55 9.39 -1.09 -7.49
CA ARG A 55 9.32 -1.14 -6.03
C ARG A 55 8.62 0.09 -5.49
N LEU A 56 7.69 -0.11 -4.55
CA LEU A 56 7.12 1.01 -3.81
C LEU A 56 7.97 1.30 -2.57
N ARG A 57 8.61 2.46 -2.58
CA ARG A 57 9.49 2.96 -1.52
C ARG A 57 9.10 4.39 -1.18
N LEU A 58 8.48 4.59 -0.03
CA LEU A 58 8.03 5.91 0.42
C LEU A 58 8.80 6.36 1.67
N ARG A 59 9.24 7.62 1.68
CA ARG A 59 9.95 8.22 2.80
C ARG A 59 9.38 9.58 3.19
N GLY A 60 9.04 9.78 4.47
CA GLY A 60 8.52 11.05 4.96
C GLY A 60 7.12 11.42 4.44
N VAL A 61 6.47 10.54 3.68
CA VAL A 61 5.22 10.84 2.97
C VAL A 61 4.01 10.80 3.88
N ARG A 62 3.09 11.75 3.71
CA ARG A 62 1.76 11.69 4.29
C ARG A 62 0.79 10.94 3.36
N VAL A 63 0.31 9.79 3.79
CA VAL A 63 -0.72 9.01 3.07
C VAL A 63 -2.10 9.48 3.52
N ILE A 64 -2.85 10.08 2.59
CA ILE A 64 -4.16 10.69 2.81
C ILE A 64 -5.28 9.72 2.40
N GLY A 65 -6.20 9.47 3.32
CA GLY A 65 -7.28 8.50 3.15
C GLY A 65 -6.92 7.11 3.70
N ARG A 66 -7.87 6.18 3.67
CA ARG A 66 -7.64 4.77 4.03
C ARG A 66 -6.86 4.02 2.96
N LEU A 67 -5.69 3.48 3.31
CA LEU A 67 -4.96 2.54 2.46
C LEU A 67 -5.56 1.14 2.64
N ASP A 68 -6.45 0.77 1.74
CA ASP A 68 -7.09 -0.53 1.71
C ASP A 68 -6.40 -1.47 0.71
N LEU A 69 -5.63 -2.41 1.23
CA LEU A 69 -4.96 -3.49 0.52
C LEU A 69 -5.53 -4.85 0.92
N ALA A 70 -6.76 -4.91 1.45
CA ALA A 70 -7.37 -6.18 1.78
C ALA A 70 -7.36 -7.12 0.56
N GLU A 71 -6.94 -8.37 0.80
CA GLU A 71 -6.86 -9.45 -0.20
C GLU A 71 -5.94 -9.12 -1.40
N ALA A 72 -5.12 -8.07 -1.30
CA ALA A 72 -4.21 -7.68 -2.37
C ALA A 72 -3.01 -8.62 -2.47
N VAL A 73 -2.58 -8.94 -3.69
CA VAL A 73 -1.32 -9.65 -3.94
C VAL A 73 -0.30 -8.67 -4.51
N VAL A 74 0.73 -8.39 -3.73
CA VAL A 74 1.82 -7.48 -4.08
C VAL A 74 3.11 -8.29 -4.16
N ALA A 75 3.56 -8.58 -5.38
CA ALA A 75 4.75 -9.40 -5.61
C ALA A 75 6.05 -8.76 -5.07
N GLY A 76 6.12 -7.44 -5.01
CA GLY A 76 7.30 -6.70 -4.55
C GLY A 76 7.36 -6.48 -3.03
N THR A 77 8.47 -5.90 -2.59
CA THR A 77 8.62 -5.39 -1.21
C THR A 77 8.01 -3.99 -1.09
N LEU A 78 7.09 -3.81 -0.16
CA LEU A 78 6.56 -2.50 0.24
C LEU A 78 7.45 -1.91 1.34
N ARG A 79 8.09 -0.76 1.08
CA ARG A 79 8.91 -0.07 2.08
C ARG A 79 8.38 1.31 2.41
N LEU A 80 8.14 1.55 3.70
CA LEU A 80 7.57 2.78 4.24
C LEU A 80 8.45 3.27 5.39
N HIS A 81 9.09 4.42 5.22
CA HIS A 81 10.01 5.00 6.21
C HIS A 81 9.52 6.38 6.64
N GLY A 82 9.29 6.60 7.94
CA GLY A 82 8.85 7.90 8.45
C GLY A 82 7.51 8.38 7.87
N CYS A 83 6.69 7.47 7.33
CA CYS A 83 5.43 7.83 6.69
C CYS A 83 4.33 8.08 7.73
N ARG A 84 3.42 9.01 7.44
CA ARG A 84 2.29 9.35 8.31
C ARG A 84 0.98 9.02 7.62
N PHE A 85 0.14 8.23 8.27
CA PHE A 85 -1.17 7.86 7.75
C PHE A 85 -2.25 8.73 8.40
N THR A 86 -3.20 9.21 7.61
CA THR A 86 -4.35 9.96 8.15
C THR A 86 -5.45 9.04 8.66
N GLU A 87 -5.54 7.82 8.13
CA GLU A 87 -6.50 6.79 8.50
C GLU A 87 -5.82 5.43 8.64
N ALA A 88 -6.44 4.50 9.36
CA ALA A 88 -5.84 3.20 9.67
C ALA A 88 -5.71 2.34 8.39
N PRO A 89 -4.50 1.98 7.94
CA PRO A 89 -4.33 1.03 6.84
C PRO A 89 -4.94 -0.34 7.15
N CYS A 90 -5.49 -0.97 6.11
CA CYS A 90 -6.10 -2.29 6.13
C CYS A 90 -5.35 -3.20 5.17
N LEU A 91 -4.68 -4.22 5.71
CA LEU A 91 -3.89 -5.20 4.98
C LEU A 91 -4.49 -6.61 5.09
N ASP A 92 -5.73 -6.76 5.56
CA ASP A 92 -6.30 -8.06 5.88
C ASP A 92 -6.29 -9.03 4.69
N GLY A 93 -5.76 -10.24 4.88
CA GLY A 93 -5.63 -11.25 3.83
C GLY A 93 -4.65 -10.89 2.70
N ALA A 94 -3.90 -9.80 2.81
CA ALA A 94 -2.94 -9.39 1.78
C ALA A 94 -1.72 -10.32 1.75
N SER A 95 -1.15 -10.51 0.56
CA SER A 95 0.10 -11.23 0.34
C SER A 95 1.17 -10.28 -0.18
N PHE A 96 2.30 -10.21 0.51
CA PHE A 96 3.44 -9.37 0.14
C PHE A 96 4.69 -10.21 -0.11
N GLY A 97 5.48 -9.83 -1.12
CA GLY A 97 6.85 -10.32 -1.26
C GLY A 97 7.76 -9.85 -0.11
N GLY A 98 7.44 -8.70 0.50
CA GLY A 98 8.05 -8.22 1.74
C GLY A 98 7.36 -6.94 2.23
N LEU A 99 7.43 -6.69 3.53
CA LEU A 99 6.84 -5.51 4.18
C LEU A 99 7.84 -4.91 5.15
N GLU A 100 8.27 -3.67 4.89
CA GLU A 100 9.14 -2.91 5.77
C GLU A 100 8.45 -1.59 6.15
N MET A 101 8.15 -1.43 7.43
CA MET A 101 7.57 -0.23 8.02
C MET A 101 8.49 0.26 9.13
N ARG A 102 9.15 1.40 8.92
CA ARG A 102 10.10 1.95 9.89
C ARG A 102 9.74 3.38 10.27
N GLY A 103 9.63 3.69 11.55
CA GLY A 103 9.39 5.07 12.00
C GLY A 103 8.03 5.65 11.57
N CYS A 104 7.07 4.82 11.17
CA CYS A 104 5.79 5.31 10.65
C CYS A 104 4.82 5.67 11.78
N THR A 105 3.92 6.62 11.53
CA THR A 105 2.82 6.94 12.46
C THR A 105 1.49 6.54 11.83
N LEU A 106 0.77 5.64 12.51
CA LEU A 106 -0.48 5.04 12.06
C LEU A 106 -1.56 5.29 13.11
N PRO A 107 -2.77 5.73 12.73
CA PRO A 107 -3.89 5.82 13.66
C PRO A 107 -4.58 4.46 13.89
N GLY A 108 -3.88 3.35 13.63
CA GLY A 108 -4.37 1.97 13.64
C GLY A 108 -3.72 1.14 12.53
N LEU A 109 -3.74 -0.19 12.63
CA LEU A 109 -3.26 -1.11 11.59
C LEU A 109 -4.06 -2.42 11.68
N SER A 110 -4.76 -2.79 10.61
CA SER A 110 -5.34 -4.13 10.46
C SER A 110 -4.48 -4.95 9.50
N ALA A 111 -4.07 -6.14 9.93
CA ALA A 111 -3.20 -7.03 9.18
C ALA A 111 -3.56 -8.51 9.47
N VAL A 112 -4.86 -8.80 9.59
CA VAL A 112 -5.36 -10.13 9.93
C VAL A 112 -5.14 -11.06 8.73
N GLY A 113 -4.47 -12.19 8.93
CA GLY A 113 -4.25 -13.17 7.86
C GLY A 113 -3.30 -12.71 6.76
N VAL A 114 -2.44 -11.72 7.03
CA VAL A 114 -1.39 -11.29 6.09
C VAL A 114 -0.36 -12.41 5.89
N SER A 115 0.02 -12.64 4.64
CA SER A 115 1.12 -13.52 4.26
C SER A 115 2.30 -12.70 3.74
N ILE A 116 3.50 -12.98 4.24
CA ILE A 116 4.72 -12.30 3.80
C ILE A 116 5.73 -13.37 3.40
N GLY A 117 6.07 -13.39 2.11
CA GLY A 117 7.01 -14.38 1.55
C GLY A 117 8.49 -14.06 1.82
N GLY A 118 8.80 -12.84 2.24
CA GLY A 118 10.16 -12.37 2.49
C GLY A 118 10.27 -11.61 3.81
N THR A 119 11.08 -10.54 3.81
CA THR A 119 11.32 -9.74 5.02
C THR A 119 10.05 -9.08 5.53
N CYS A 120 9.80 -9.23 6.82
CA CYS A 120 8.82 -8.47 7.58
C CYS A 120 9.55 -7.64 8.65
N GLU A 121 9.52 -6.32 8.52
CA GLU A 121 10.06 -5.40 9.52
C GLU A 121 8.98 -4.38 9.89
N ILE A 122 8.68 -4.27 11.18
CA ILE A 122 7.87 -3.19 11.75
C ILE A 122 8.65 -2.64 12.94
N ALA A 123 9.38 -1.55 12.72
CA ALA A 123 10.32 -1.01 13.68
C ALA A 123 10.08 0.48 13.94
N LEU A 124 10.15 0.91 15.21
CA LEU A 124 10.00 2.33 15.58
C LEU A 124 8.68 2.96 15.14
N CYS A 125 7.66 2.15 14.84
CA CYS A 125 6.35 2.62 14.41
C CYS A 125 5.51 3.00 15.64
N ARG A 126 4.77 4.09 15.51
CA ARG A 126 3.76 4.52 16.48
C ARG A 126 2.38 4.18 15.96
N VAL A 127 1.59 3.47 16.77
CA VAL A 127 0.22 3.07 16.43
C VAL A 127 -0.71 3.66 17.50
N ASP A 128 -1.36 4.77 17.15
CA ASP A 128 -2.11 5.62 18.09
C ASP A 128 -3.62 5.34 18.13
N GLY A 129 -4.08 4.27 17.51
CA GLY A 129 -5.52 3.97 17.33
C GLY A 129 -6.08 2.88 18.24
N PRO A 130 -7.38 2.94 18.60
CA PRO A 130 -8.09 1.73 19.01
C PRO A 130 -8.07 0.72 17.87
N ARG A 131 -8.18 -0.57 18.19
CA ARG A 131 -8.32 -1.64 17.19
C ARG A 131 -9.57 -1.32 16.35
N GLN A 132 -9.40 -0.79 15.14
CA GLN A 132 -10.52 -0.66 14.21
C GLN A 132 -10.95 -2.09 13.90
N PRO A 133 -12.19 -2.53 14.21
CA PRO A 133 -12.65 -3.81 13.73
C PRO A 133 -12.54 -3.79 12.20
N PRO A 134 -12.21 -4.94 11.55
CA PRO A 134 -12.31 -5.01 10.10
C PRO A 134 -13.68 -4.45 9.72
N ALA A 135 -13.73 -3.54 8.74
CA ALA A 135 -15.00 -3.13 8.18
C ALA A 135 -15.79 -4.42 7.89
N PRO A 136 -17.08 -4.53 8.24
CA PRO A 136 -17.84 -5.76 8.02
C PRO A 136 -17.58 -6.16 6.57
N ALA A 137 -16.98 -7.34 6.40
CA ALA A 137 -16.58 -7.82 5.10
C ALA A 137 -17.82 -7.85 4.21
N LEU A 138 -18.02 -6.81 3.40
CA LEU A 138 -19.00 -6.81 2.31
C LEU A 138 -18.58 -7.78 1.20
N CYS A 139 -17.52 -8.57 1.42
CA CYS A 139 -16.98 -9.60 0.56
C CYS A 139 -16.90 -10.96 1.27
N ARG A 140 -17.97 -11.40 1.95
CA ARG A 140 -18.28 -12.83 1.93
C ARG A 140 -19.41 -13.00 0.93
N GLY A 141 -19.04 -13.43 -0.27
CA GLY A 141 -20.00 -14.03 -1.19
C GLY A 141 -20.85 -15.01 -0.38
N ALA A 142 -22.17 -14.82 -0.45
CA ALA A 142 -23.10 -15.82 0.00
C ALA A 142 -22.67 -17.13 -0.67
N ALA A 143 -22.14 -18.05 0.13
CA ALA A 143 -22.11 -19.45 -0.26
C ALA A 143 -23.58 -19.78 -0.52
N SER A 144 -23.93 -19.92 -1.80
CA SER A 144 -25.22 -20.47 -2.19
C SER A 144 -25.31 -21.85 -1.56
N PRO A 145 -26.27 -22.14 -0.66
CA PRO A 145 -26.50 -23.51 -0.27
C PRO A 145 -27.10 -24.22 -1.47
N ALA A 146 -26.32 -25.13 -2.05
CA ALA A 146 -26.84 -26.16 -2.92
C ALA A 146 -27.81 -27.04 -2.10
N TYR A 147 -29.06 -27.15 -2.55
CA TYR A 147 -29.84 -28.39 -2.80
C TYR A 147 -31.36 -28.10 -2.76
N PRO A 148 -32.22 -28.94 -3.40
CA PRO A 148 -31.94 -30.15 -4.17
C PRO A 148 -32.06 -30.03 -5.69
#